data_AF-A0AAW9KMN3-F1
#
_entry.id   AF-A0AAW9KMN3-F1
#
_cell.length_a   1.000
_cell.length_b   1.000
_cell.length_c   1.000
_cell.angle_alpha   90.00
_cell.angle_beta   90.00
_cell.angle_gamma   90.00
#
_symmetry.space_group_name_H-M   'P 1'
#
loop_
_entity.id
_entity.type
_entity.pdbx_description
1 polymer ?
#
loop_
_entity_poly.entity_id
_entity_poly.type
_entity_poly.pdbx_seq_one_letter_code
_entity_poly.pdbx_strand_id
1 'polypeptide(L)'
;NYSFWCLSQACRIVPKLTTPASKLSAALIPMMEEVGYAHELFATPRLVRFSEMEYNIPAEAMKPALEDIRACVEKHRFAVHFPIECRYVRGDDIWLSPAYGRDSAYIAVHMFKGMPDKEYFKAIEDILLSYGGRPHWG
;
A
#
# COMPACT_ATOMS: atom_id res chain seq x y z
N ASN A 1 9.21 15.03 4.89
CA ASN A 1 8.77 14.35 3.64
C ASN A 1 9.09 15.07 2.32
N TYR A 2 9.77 16.23 2.29
CA TYR A 2 10.20 16.85 1.01
C TYR A 2 11.15 15.98 0.19
N SER A 3 12.06 15.25 0.84
CA SER A 3 12.99 14.32 0.16
C SER A 3 12.23 13.21 -0.59
N PHE A 4 11.18 12.64 0.03
CA PHE A 4 10.35 11.63 -0.61
C PHE A 4 9.54 12.20 -1.78
N TRP A 5 9.11 13.46 -1.70
CA TRP A 5 8.50 14.17 -2.83
C TRP A 5 9.49 14.33 -4.00
N CYS A 6 10.72 14.79 -3.74
CA CYS A 6 11.74 14.93 -4.79
C CYS A 6 12.06 13.58 -5.46
N LEU A 7 12.20 12.52 -4.66
CA LEU A 7 12.39 11.15 -5.14
C LEU A 7 11.22 10.71 -6.05
N SER A 8 9.99 11.01 -5.62
CA SER A 8 8.78 10.68 -6.38
C SER A 8 8.68 11.47 -7.69
N GLN A 9 9.08 12.74 -7.71
CA GLN A 9 9.16 13.54 -8.93
C GLN A 9 10.22 12.98 -9.89
N ALA A 10 11.38 12.57 -9.39
CA ALA A 10 12.41 11.94 -10.21
C ALA A 10 11.90 10.63 -10.84
N CYS A 11 11.19 9.80 -10.07
CA CYS A 11 10.55 8.58 -10.56
C CYS A 11 9.46 8.87 -11.60
N ARG A 12 8.71 9.96 -11.46
CA ARG A 12 7.72 10.39 -12.45
C ARG A 12 8.35 10.79 -13.78
N ILE A 13 9.47 11.52 -13.74
CA ILE A 13 10.19 11.96 -14.94
C ILE A 13 10.94 10.78 -15.58
N VAL A 14 11.53 9.91 -14.77
CA VAL A 14 12.32 8.75 -15.20
C VAL A 14 11.80 7.49 -14.49
N PRO A 15 10.76 6.81 -15.04
CA PRO A 15 10.13 5.64 -14.41
C PRO A 15 11.08 4.48 -14.07
N LYS A 16 12.21 4.37 -14.78
CA LYS A 16 13.26 3.37 -14.50
C LYS A 16 13.94 3.56 -13.13
N LEU A 17 13.79 4.73 -12.50
CA LEU A 17 14.32 4.99 -11.16
C LEU A 17 13.46 4.41 -10.04
N THR A 18 12.28 3.86 -10.33
CA THR A 18 11.35 3.37 -9.31
C THR A 18 11.90 2.19 -8.50
N THR A 19 12.55 1.23 -9.14
CA THR A 19 13.20 0.09 -8.45
C THR A 19 14.33 0.53 -7.50
N PRO A 20 15.34 1.31 -7.93
CA PRO A 20 16.37 1.79 -6.99
C PRO A 20 15.78 2.72 -5.93
N ALA A 21 14.78 3.55 -6.26
CA ALA A 21 14.09 4.40 -5.30
C ALA A 21 13.36 3.60 -4.22
N SER A 22 12.68 2.51 -4.59
CA SER A 22 12.02 1.60 -3.65
C SER A 22 13.02 0.96 -2.69
N LYS A 23 14.12 0.40 -3.21
CA LYS A 23 15.19 -0.20 -2.41
C LYS A 23 15.83 0.81 -1.44
N LEU A 24 16.10 2.02 -1.91
CA LEU A 24 16.65 3.09 -1.09
C LEU A 24 15.65 3.50 0.00
N SER A 25 14.38 3.66 -0.34
CA SER A 25 13.34 4.03 0.62
C SER A 25 13.20 2.98 1.72
N ALA A 26 13.21 1.69 1.35
CA ALA A 26 13.17 0.58 2.30
C ALA A 26 14.39 0.55 3.23
N ALA A 27 15.59 0.82 2.70
CA ALA A 27 16.82 0.87 3.50
C ALA A 27 16.90 2.06 4.47
N LEU A 28 16.12 3.12 4.22
CA LEU A 28 16.12 4.34 5.01
C LEU A 28 14.97 4.44 6.00
N ILE A 29 14.16 3.38 6.17
CA ILE A 29 13.07 3.37 7.17
C ILE A 29 13.72 3.45 8.56
N PRO A 30 13.48 4.53 9.33
CA PRO A 30 14.04 4.64 10.67
C PRO A 30 13.33 3.68 11.63
N MET A 31 14.09 3.01 12.50
CA MET A 31 13.52 2.44 13.71
C MET A 31 13.42 3.56 14.74
N MET A 32 12.21 3.91 15.12
CA MET A 32 11.92 4.95 16.10
C MET A 32 11.01 4.39 17.18
N GLU A 33 11.26 4.81 18.42
CA GLU A 33 10.39 4.57 19.56
C GLU A 33 9.95 5.93 20.10
N GLU A 34 8.64 6.12 20.21
CA GLU A 34 8.03 7.35 20.71
C GLU A 34 6.87 7.01 21.63
N VAL A 35 6.72 7.75 22.72
CA VAL A 35 5.68 7.54 23.75
C VAL A 35 4.97 8.86 23.98
N GLY A 36 3.64 8.86 23.89
CA GLY A 36 2.82 10.06 23.91
C GLY A 36 1.34 9.74 23.77
N TYR A 37 0.50 10.76 23.67
CA TYR A 37 -0.94 10.57 23.49
C TYR A 37 -1.27 10.09 22.07
N ALA A 38 -2.25 9.20 21.93
CA ALA A 38 -2.60 8.58 20.66
C ALA A 38 -2.85 9.59 19.50
N HIS A 39 -3.50 10.71 19.80
CA HIS A 39 -3.82 11.74 18.79
C HIS A 39 -2.60 12.56 18.35
N GLU A 40 -1.53 12.56 19.15
CA GLU A 40 -0.26 13.22 18.81
C GLU A 40 0.65 12.27 18.02
N LEU A 41 0.57 10.96 18.28
CA LEU A 41 1.41 9.94 17.64
C LEU A 41 0.88 9.42 16.30
N PHE A 42 -0.44 9.20 16.17
CA PHE A 42 -1.01 8.55 14.98
C PHE A 42 -1.34 9.54 13.85
N ALA A 43 -1.47 10.83 14.15
CA ALA A 43 -1.79 11.86 13.17
C ALA A 43 -0.52 12.32 12.43
N THR A 44 -0.22 11.69 11.29
CA THR A 44 0.96 12.07 10.49
C THR A 44 0.57 12.99 9.31
N PRO A 45 1.31 14.09 9.09
CA PRO A 45 1.05 14.97 7.95
C PRO A 45 1.46 14.28 6.63
N ARG A 46 0.48 14.02 5.76
CA ARG A 46 0.69 13.47 4.40
C ARG A 46 1.09 14.60 3.42
N LEU A 47 2.39 14.88 3.31
CA LEU A 47 2.91 15.94 2.43
C LEU A 47 3.06 15.52 0.95
N VAL A 48 3.07 14.21 0.66
CA VAL A 48 3.18 13.67 -0.70
C VAL A 48 1.81 13.18 -1.13
N ARG A 49 1.31 13.69 -2.27
CA ARG A 49 0.02 13.29 -2.83
C ARG A 49 0.19 12.06 -3.72
N PHE A 50 -0.67 11.09 -3.55
CA PHE A 50 -0.70 9.83 -4.30
C PHE A 50 -2.17 9.38 -4.47
N SER A 51 -2.41 8.51 -5.45
CA SER A 51 -3.62 7.71 -5.53
C SER A 51 -3.42 6.46 -4.65
N GLU A 52 -4.48 6.00 -3.99
CA GLU A 52 -4.48 4.80 -3.15
C GLU A 52 -5.61 3.87 -3.58
N MET A 53 -5.37 2.56 -3.47
CA MET A 53 -6.39 1.54 -3.49
C MET A 53 -6.10 0.56 -2.34
N GLU A 54 -7.13 0.23 -1.57
CA GLU A 54 -7.01 -0.71 -0.45
C GLU A 54 -8.16 -1.74 -0.48
N TYR A 55 -7.80 -2.99 -0.21
CA TYR A 55 -8.75 -4.08 0.01
C TYR A 55 -8.37 -4.83 1.29
N ASN A 56 -9.37 -5.42 1.94
CA ASN A 56 -9.12 -6.45 2.94
C ASN A 56 -9.40 -7.85 2.40
N ILE A 57 -8.59 -8.80 2.83
CA ILE A 57 -8.70 -10.24 2.54
C ILE A 57 -8.65 -11.02 3.88
N PRO A 58 -9.01 -12.31 3.93
CA PRO A 58 -8.77 -13.14 5.11
C PRO A 58 -7.32 -13.03 5.58
N ALA A 59 -7.10 -12.88 6.89
CA ALA A 59 -5.77 -12.60 7.44
C ALA A 59 -4.72 -13.66 7.06
N GLU A 60 -5.12 -14.93 7.00
CA GLU A 60 -4.29 -16.06 6.58
C GLU A 60 -3.81 -15.97 5.13
N ALA A 61 -4.52 -15.22 4.27
CA ALA A 61 -4.20 -15.04 2.87
C ALA A 61 -3.20 -13.89 2.61
N MET A 62 -2.78 -13.14 3.64
CA MET A 62 -1.92 -11.98 3.48
C MET A 62 -0.60 -12.29 2.76
N LYS A 63 0.12 -13.32 3.23
CA LYS A 63 1.42 -13.69 2.66
C LYS A 63 1.32 -14.11 1.18
N PRO A 64 0.48 -15.09 0.79
CA PRO A 64 0.39 -15.48 -0.62
C PRO A 64 -0.10 -14.33 -1.52
N ALA A 65 -1.04 -13.48 -1.05
CA ALA A 65 -1.46 -12.31 -1.80
C ALA A 65 -0.31 -11.32 -2.06
N LEU A 66 0.56 -11.07 -1.07
CA LEU A 66 1.75 -10.22 -1.26
C LEU A 66 2.78 -10.83 -2.21
N GLU A 67 2.93 -12.16 -2.20
CA GLU A 67 3.80 -12.87 -3.15
C GLU A 67 3.29 -12.75 -4.59
N ASP A 68 1.97 -12.89 -4.79
CA ASP A 68 1.31 -12.70 -6.09
C ASP A 68 1.40 -11.25 -6.58
N ILE A 69 1.19 -10.28 -5.68
CA ILE A 69 1.36 -8.85 -6.00
C ILE A 69 2.80 -8.59 -6.44
N ARG A 70 3.80 -9.11 -5.72
CA ARG A 70 5.22 -8.96 -6.09
C ARG A 70 5.48 -9.57 -7.48
N ALA A 71 5.04 -10.80 -7.72
CA ALA A 71 5.21 -11.46 -9.01
C ALA A 71 4.52 -10.69 -10.15
N CYS A 72 3.34 -10.14 -9.89
CA CYS A 72 2.61 -9.30 -10.84
C CYS A 72 3.36 -8.00 -11.18
N VAL A 73 3.91 -7.32 -10.17
CA VAL A 73 4.72 -6.10 -10.36
C VAL A 73 5.98 -6.39 -11.16
N GLU A 74 6.67 -7.49 -10.87
CA GLU A 74 7.87 -7.91 -11.60
C GLU A 74 7.55 -8.29 -13.06
N LYS A 75 6.47 -9.03 -13.27
CA LYS A 75 6.02 -9.48 -14.60
C LYS A 75 5.66 -8.31 -15.51
N HIS A 76 4.84 -7.38 -15.01
CA HIS A 76 4.35 -6.23 -15.80
C HIS A 76 5.30 -5.04 -15.77
N ARG A 77 6.34 -5.09 -14.92
CA ARG A 77 7.32 -4.02 -14.72
C ARG A 77 6.65 -2.69 -14.37
N PHE A 78 5.64 -2.74 -13.50
CA PHE A 78 4.96 -1.53 -13.03
C PHE A 78 5.98 -0.61 -12.36
N ALA A 79 5.99 0.65 -12.80
CA ALA A 79 6.89 1.66 -12.28
C ALA A 79 6.34 2.23 -10.96
N VAL A 80 6.35 1.43 -9.91
CA VAL A 80 5.91 1.80 -8.56
C VAL A 80 7.09 1.79 -7.60
N HIS A 81 7.25 2.86 -6.82
CA HIS A 81 8.31 2.96 -5.79
C HIS A 81 7.78 3.07 -4.36
N PHE A 82 6.46 3.21 -4.20
CA PHE A 82 5.82 3.28 -2.90
C PHE A 82 5.86 1.91 -2.20
N PRO A 83 5.95 1.89 -0.85
CA PRO A 83 5.75 0.66 -0.09
C PRO A 83 4.30 0.21 -0.18
N ILE A 84 4.07 -1.10 0.02
CA ILE A 84 2.74 -1.63 0.28
C ILE A 84 2.48 -1.46 1.78
N GLU A 85 1.39 -0.79 2.14
CA GLU A 85 0.98 -0.65 3.55
C GLU A 85 0.11 -1.86 3.92
N CYS A 86 0.53 -2.63 4.92
CA CYS A 86 -0.20 -3.80 5.40
C CYS A 86 -0.67 -3.57 6.83
N ARG A 87 -1.93 -3.88 7.11
CA ARG A 87 -2.52 -3.77 8.46
C ARG A 87 -3.35 -5.01 8.76
N TYR A 88 -3.49 -5.33 10.04
CA TYR A 88 -4.36 -6.40 10.51
C TYR A 88 -5.48 -5.81 11.36
N VAL A 89 -6.70 -6.31 11.16
CA VAL A 89 -7.87 -5.98 11.97
C VAL A 89 -8.57 -7.28 12.34
N ARG A 90 -8.88 -7.43 13.63
CA ARG A 90 -9.66 -8.56 14.13
C ARG A 90 -11.08 -8.51 13.56
N GLY A 91 -11.66 -9.68 13.29
CA GLY A 91 -13.04 -9.78 12.83
C GLY A 91 -14.04 -9.17 13.82
N ASP A 92 -15.09 -8.58 13.27
CA ASP A 92 -16.15 -7.92 14.02
C ASP A 92 -17.55 -8.40 13.59
N ASP A 93 -18.57 -7.96 14.31
CA ASP A 93 -19.99 -8.19 14.03
C ASP A 93 -20.71 -6.90 13.57
N ILE A 94 -19.96 -5.91 13.08
CA ILE A 94 -20.49 -4.61 12.66
C ILE A 94 -20.95 -4.69 11.21
N TRP A 95 -22.25 -4.46 10.97
CA TRP A 95 -22.78 -4.40 9.61
C TRP A 95 -22.07 -3.33 8.78
N LEU A 96 -21.74 -3.68 7.54
CA LEU A 96 -20.93 -2.90 6.59
C LEU A 96 -19.43 -2.80 6.89
N SER A 97 -18.95 -3.33 8.02
CA SER A 97 -17.51 -3.43 8.25
C SER A 97 -16.87 -4.31 7.16
N PRO A 98 -15.79 -3.85 6.53
CA PRO A 98 -15.05 -4.71 5.62
C PRO A 98 -14.48 -5.95 6.35
N ALA A 99 -14.25 -5.88 7.67
CA ALA A 99 -13.80 -6.99 8.52
C ALA A 99 -14.96 -7.82 9.14
N TYR A 100 -16.20 -7.61 8.70
CA TYR A 100 -17.36 -8.35 9.22
C TYR A 100 -17.18 -9.87 9.09
N GLY A 101 -17.26 -10.57 10.22
CA GLY A 101 -17.25 -12.02 10.33
C GLY A 101 -15.91 -12.70 10.05
N ARG A 102 -14.79 -11.97 9.90
CA ARG A 102 -13.46 -12.58 9.72
C ARG A 102 -12.30 -11.66 10.12
N ASP A 103 -11.26 -12.25 10.69
CA ASP A 103 -9.97 -11.60 10.81
C ASP A 103 -9.45 -11.22 9.42
N SER A 104 -9.00 -9.98 9.28
CA SER A 104 -8.79 -9.38 7.98
C SER A 104 -7.42 -8.70 7.89
N ALA A 105 -6.70 -8.98 6.83
CA ALA A 105 -5.50 -8.24 6.44
C ALA A 105 -5.89 -7.19 5.39
N TYR A 106 -5.56 -5.93 5.66
CA TYR A 106 -5.72 -4.79 4.76
C TYR A 106 -4.42 -4.60 4.00
N ILE A 107 -4.52 -4.52 2.68
CA ILE A 107 -3.39 -4.33 1.77
C ILE A 107 -3.68 -3.06 0.96
N ALA A 108 -2.92 -2.01 1.23
CA ALA A 108 -2.99 -0.73 0.54
C ALA A 108 -1.82 -0.58 -0.44
N VAL A 109 -2.14 -0.17 -1.67
CA VAL A 109 -1.17 0.13 -2.71
C VAL A 109 -1.30 1.55 -3.20
N HIS A 110 -0.17 2.15 -3.54
CA HIS A 110 -0.11 3.58 -3.85
C HIS A 110 0.57 3.83 -5.19
N MET A 111 0.14 4.91 -5.85
CA MET A 111 0.80 5.44 -7.03
C MET A 111 1.00 6.94 -6.89
N PHE A 112 2.20 7.43 -7.17
CA PHE A 112 2.48 8.86 -7.07
C PHE A 112 1.58 9.67 -8.00
N LYS A 113 1.12 10.84 -7.53
CA LYS A 113 0.24 11.71 -8.32
C LYS A 113 0.84 12.01 -9.70
N GLY A 114 0.08 11.69 -10.75
CA GLY A 114 0.45 11.94 -12.14
C GLY A 114 1.29 10.85 -12.80
N MET A 115 1.46 9.69 -12.14
CA MET A 115 1.91 8.44 -12.75
C MET A 115 0.71 7.55 -13.11
N PRO A 116 0.82 6.65 -14.09
CA PRO A 116 -0.29 5.77 -14.51
C PRO A 116 -0.62 4.77 -13.40
N ASP A 117 -1.83 4.85 -12.85
CA ASP A 117 -2.31 4.03 -11.73
C ASP A 117 -3.31 2.95 -12.17
N LYS A 118 -4.14 3.21 -13.17
CA LYS A 118 -5.26 2.34 -13.58
C LYS A 118 -4.91 0.88 -13.84
N GLU A 119 -3.90 0.60 -14.68
CA GLU A 119 -3.51 -0.78 -15.01
C GLU A 119 -2.90 -1.51 -13.82
N TYR A 120 -2.09 -0.78 -13.02
CA TYR A 120 -1.49 -1.30 -11.80
C TYR A 120 -2.55 -1.66 -10.76
N PHE A 121 -3.48 -0.74 -10.49
CA PHE A 121 -4.58 -0.97 -9.56
C PHE A 121 -5.51 -2.06 -10.05
N LYS A 122 -5.82 -2.12 -11.34
CA LYS A 122 -6.68 -3.18 -11.88
C LYS A 122 -6.04 -4.56 -11.69
N ALA A 123 -4.75 -4.69 -12.01
CA ALA A 123 -4.04 -5.97 -11.86
C ALA A 123 -3.95 -6.42 -10.39
N ILE A 124 -3.77 -5.48 -9.45
CA ILE A 124 -3.75 -5.81 -8.02
C ILE A 124 -5.15 -6.10 -7.49
N GLU A 125 -6.16 -5.36 -7.93
CA GLU A 125 -7.55 -5.62 -7.58
C GLU A 125 -7.96 -7.04 -7.98
N ASP A 126 -7.63 -7.48 -9.19
CA ASP A 126 -7.94 -8.84 -9.66
C ASP A 126 -7.32 -9.92 -8.76
N ILE A 127 -6.10 -9.70 -8.26
CA ILE A 127 -5.45 -10.58 -7.29
C ILE A 127 -6.21 -10.57 -5.97
N LEU A 128 -6.46 -9.39 -5.40
CA LEU A 128 -7.11 -9.26 -4.09
C LEU A 128 -8.54 -9.81 -4.11
N LEU A 129 -9.28 -9.62 -5.21
CA LEU A 129 -10.60 -10.22 -5.43
C LEU A 129 -10.55 -11.75 -5.47
N SER A 130 -9.49 -12.36 -6.04
CA SER A 130 -9.31 -13.82 -6.02
C SER A 130 -9.13 -14.39 -4.61
N TYR A 131 -8.70 -13.58 -3.65
CA TYR A 131 -8.63 -13.91 -2.22
C TYR A 131 -9.90 -13.53 -1.43
N GLY A 132 -11.00 -13.20 -2.12
CA GLY A 132 -12.24 -12.76 -1.47
C GLY A 132 -12.12 -11.34 -0.91
N GLY A 133 -11.38 -10.49 -1.62
CA GLY A 133 -11.17 -9.08 -1.30
C GLY A 133 -12.47 -8.31 -1.13
N ARG A 134 -12.54 -7.49 -0.08
CA ARG A 134 -13.59 -6.49 0.12
C ARG A 134 -12.95 -5.10 0.07
N PRO A 135 -13.49 -4.16 -0.73
CA PRO A 135 -12.88 -2.84 -0.89
C PRO A 135 -12.92 -2.06 0.43
N HIS A 136 -11.88 -1.26 0.67
CA HIS A 136 -11.93 -0.21 1.68
C HIS A 136 -12.70 1.00 1.13
N TRP A 137 -13.51 1.64 1.98
CA TRP A 137 -14.40 2.72 1.56
C TRP A 137 -13.79 4.13 1.62
N GLY A 138 -12.60 4.29 2.23
CA GLY A 138 -12.01 5.60 2.54
C GLY A 138 -10.53 5.71 2.22
#